data_AF-A0A1J3EVW2-F1
#
_entry.id   AF-A0A1J3EVW2-F1
#
_cell.length_a   1.000
_cell.length_b   1.000
_cell.length_c   1.000
_cell.angle_alpha   90.00
_cell.angle_beta   90.00
_cell.angle_gamma   90.00
#
_symmetry.space_group_name_H-M   'P 1'
#
loop_
_entity.id
_entity.type
_entity.pdbx_description
1 polymer ?
#
loop_
_entity_poly.entity_id
_entity_poly.type
_entity_poly.pdbx_seq_one_letter_code
_entity_poly.pdbx_strand_id
1 'polypeptide(L)'
;VRVQNVAHTTNTIETQISGVSLQTREIYQEQKSITESQLALREGQEKMGETMKAGMEMVNDSVSNVKEGVDKLKNDTKQIEGKISVLGKVMTSKMKALENSTNVIGSMTNSSLDKQQKLLDGQSVALDNLQFLTRFQSEALQESRTTLKRLAEFSQEQQEVLAKRQEQLQQVHDHLFENSKSMLAAQEAFEAKQASMFVALDKLFALHNAMLLESRVIKAFFIYFLSIFVIYMFTSTKQTYTIRPKLYTGLCITLALEVASLRFVNDAEHRAWIINLVRSLFAVVASAQLLHAAFTYRDYEMLNHEILLGLVDKVNNMHSK
;
A
#
# COMPACT_ATOMS: atom_id res chain seq x y z
N VAL A 1 -38.09 -199.60 78.10
CA VAL A 1 -37.08 -198.71 77.48
C VAL A 1 -37.72 -197.76 76.45
N ARG A 2 -38.79 -197.02 76.79
CA ARG A 2 -39.45 -196.09 75.84
C ARG A 2 -39.86 -194.74 76.46
N VAL A 3 -39.50 -194.51 77.73
CA VAL A 3 -39.83 -193.31 78.51
C VAL A 3 -38.68 -192.27 78.48
N GLN A 4 -37.46 -192.66 78.06
CA GLN A 4 -36.32 -191.72 77.92
C GLN A 4 -36.30 -190.91 76.60
N ASN A 5 -37.02 -191.33 75.55
CA ASN A 5 -37.05 -190.62 74.27
C ASN A 5 -38.03 -189.43 74.23
N VAL A 6 -39.03 -189.42 75.12
CA VAL A 6 -40.02 -188.33 75.20
C VAL A 6 -39.41 -187.12 75.95
N ALA A 7 -38.64 -187.38 77.00
CA ALA A 7 -38.03 -186.31 77.80
C ALA A 7 -36.99 -185.47 77.04
N HIS A 8 -36.23 -186.08 76.12
CA HIS A 8 -35.28 -185.33 75.28
C HIS A 8 -35.99 -184.50 74.19
N THR A 9 -37.11 -184.99 73.65
CA THR A 9 -37.86 -184.27 72.60
C THR A 9 -38.57 -183.04 73.16
N THR A 10 -39.11 -183.12 74.38
CA THR A 10 -39.77 -181.98 75.02
C THR A 10 -38.81 -180.81 75.30
N ASN A 11 -37.59 -181.11 75.74
CA ASN A 11 -36.59 -180.06 76.06
C ASN A 11 -36.09 -179.31 74.81
N THR A 12 -36.03 -179.98 73.65
CA THR A 12 -35.63 -179.35 72.37
C THR A 12 -36.74 -178.48 71.78
N ILE A 13 -38.01 -178.85 71.96
CA ILE A 13 -39.15 -178.05 71.47
C ILE A 13 -39.29 -176.76 72.29
N GLU A 14 -39.09 -176.82 73.61
CA GLU A 14 -39.18 -175.65 74.49
C GLU A 14 -38.10 -174.59 74.20
N THR A 15 -36.89 -175.04 73.84
CA THR A 15 -35.82 -174.14 73.38
C THR A 15 -36.09 -173.55 72.00
N GLN A 16 -36.65 -174.32 71.05
CA GLN A 16 -37.01 -173.80 69.73
C GLN A 16 -38.18 -172.80 69.79
N ILE A 17 -39.21 -173.06 70.60
CA ILE A 17 -40.34 -172.12 70.78
C ILE A 17 -39.89 -170.81 71.42
N SER A 18 -38.96 -170.86 72.38
CA SER A 18 -38.40 -169.66 72.99
C SER A 18 -37.56 -168.84 72.02
N GLY A 19 -36.78 -169.50 71.14
CA GLY A 19 -36.01 -168.82 70.08
C GLY A 19 -36.89 -168.15 69.02
N VAL A 20 -37.95 -168.83 68.56
CA VAL A 20 -38.89 -168.29 67.55
C VAL A 20 -39.69 -167.10 68.09
N SER A 21 -40.08 -167.14 69.36
CA SER A 21 -40.78 -166.04 70.03
C SER A 21 -39.90 -164.77 70.10
N LEU A 22 -38.62 -164.92 70.39
CA LEU A 22 -37.66 -163.80 70.45
C LEU A 22 -37.43 -163.19 69.06
N GLN A 23 -37.22 -164.02 68.05
CA GLN A 23 -36.94 -163.59 66.67
C GLN A 23 -38.15 -162.88 66.03
N THR A 24 -39.37 -163.32 66.33
CA THR A 24 -40.61 -162.67 65.86
C THR A 24 -40.76 -161.27 66.46
N ARG A 25 -40.33 -161.06 67.71
CA ARG A 25 -40.37 -159.76 68.39
C ARG A 25 -39.39 -158.77 67.78
N GLU A 26 -38.17 -159.22 67.46
CA GLU A 26 -37.15 -158.41 66.80
C GLU A 26 -37.57 -158.00 65.38
N ILE A 27 -38.09 -158.94 64.59
CA ILE A 27 -38.58 -158.66 63.22
C ILE A 27 -39.73 -157.65 63.24
N TYR A 28 -40.65 -157.77 64.20
CA TYR A 28 -41.75 -156.81 64.35
C TYR A 28 -41.25 -155.40 64.71
N GLN A 29 -40.23 -155.31 65.57
CA GLN A 29 -39.58 -154.03 65.91
C GLN A 29 -38.84 -153.42 64.71
N GLU A 30 -38.17 -154.25 63.90
CA GLU A 30 -37.44 -153.79 62.72
C GLU A 30 -38.39 -153.34 61.60
N GLN A 31 -39.47 -154.08 61.33
CA GLN A 31 -40.52 -153.63 60.40
C GLN A 31 -41.17 -152.33 60.83
N LYS A 32 -41.42 -152.15 62.14
CA LYS A 32 -41.92 -150.89 62.67
C LYS A 32 -40.95 -149.74 62.39
N SER A 33 -39.65 -149.93 62.66
CA SER A 33 -38.61 -148.93 62.40
C SER A 33 -38.43 -148.61 60.90
N ILE A 34 -38.54 -149.62 60.03
CA ILE A 34 -38.51 -149.44 58.57
C ILE A 34 -39.73 -148.65 58.10
N THR A 35 -40.92 -148.95 58.63
CA THR A 35 -42.15 -148.24 58.27
C THR A 35 -42.09 -146.77 58.72
N GLU A 36 -41.57 -146.51 59.92
CA GLU A 36 -41.33 -145.16 60.42
C GLU A 36 -40.29 -144.41 59.56
N SER A 37 -39.21 -145.06 59.13
CA SER A 37 -38.21 -144.45 58.23
C SER A 37 -38.74 -144.20 56.82
N GLN A 38 -39.56 -145.11 56.26
CA GLN A 38 -40.20 -144.95 54.95
C GLN A 38 -41.20 -143.80 54.95
N LEU A 39 -41.97 -143.65 56.05
CA LEU A 39 -42.88 -142.52 56.23
C LEU A 39 -42.10 -141.20 56.34
N ALA A 40 -41.05 -141.14 57.17
CA ALA A 40 -40.21 -139.97 57.33
C ALA A 40 -39.47 -139.58 56.02
N LEU A 41 -39.04 -140.56 55.23
CA LEU A 41 -38.42 -140.31 53.93
C LEU A 41 -39.42 -139.74 52.93
N ARG A 42 -40.65 -140.28 52.90
CA ARG A 42 -41.73 -139.78 52.03
C ARG A 42 -42.10 -138.35 52.41
N GLU A 43 -42.29 -138.07 53.70
CA GLU A 43 -42.54 -136.71 54.20
C GLU A 43 -41.37 -135.77 53.89
N GLY A 44 -40.12 -136.23 54.03
CA GLY A 44 -38.93 -135.47 53.67
C GLY A 44 -38.84 -135.15 52.17
N GLN A 45 -39.19 -136.11 51.31
CA GLN A 45 -39.22 -135.92 49.85
C GLN A 45 -40.35 -135.00 49.41
N GLU A 46 -41.53 -135.11 50.03
CA GLU A 46 -42.66 -134.21 49.79
C GLU A 46 -42.31 -132.78 50.20
N LYS A 47 -41.78 -132.60 51.43
CA LYS A 47 -41.27 -131.31 51.92
C LYS A 47 -40.16 -130.76 51.03
N MET A 48 -39.24 -131.60 50.55
CA MET A 48 -38.18 -131.18 49.63
C MET A 48 -38.74 -130.76 48.26
N GLY A 49 -39.75 -131.47 47.74
CA GLY A 49 -40.44 -131.12 46.51
C GLY A 49 -41.17 -129.78 46.62
N GLU A 50 -41.88 -129.54 47.72
CA GLU A 50 -42.54 -128.26 48.01
C GLU A 50 -41.53 -127.12 48.17
N THR A 51 -40.44 -127.34 48.93
CA THR A 51 -39.40 -126.33 49.14
C THR A 51 -38.65 -126.02 47.85
N MET A 52 -38.38 -127.01 47.01
CA MET A 52 -37.76 -126.82 45.70
C MET A 52 -38.68 -126.05 44.75
N LYS A 53 -39.97 -126.37 44.73
CA LYS A 53 -40.96 -125.66 43.92
C LYS A 53 -41.08 -124.19 44.34
N ALA A 54 -41.23 -123.92 45.64
CA ALA A 54 -41.26 -122.58 46.18
C ALA A 54 -39.95 -121.80 45.91
N GLY A 55 -38.80 -122.47 46.03
CA GLY A 55 -37.50 -121.90 45.67
C GLY A 55 -37.40 -121.57 44.17
N MET A 56 -37.90 -122.43 43.29
CA MET A 56 -37.89 -122.21 41.84
C MET A 56 -38.85 -121.09 41.42
N GLU A 57 -40.02 -120.99 42.05
CA GLU A 57 -40.95 -119.87 41.86
C GLU A 57 -40.31 -118.55 42.30
N MET A 58 -39.67 -118.51 43.48
CA MET A 58 -38.96 -117.33 43.98
C MET A 58 -37.78 -116.92 43.08
N VAL A 59 -37.03 -117.88 42.54
CA VAL A 59 -35.95 -117.61 41.56
C VAL A 59 -36.53 -117.09 40.25
N ASN A 60 -37.61 -117.68 39.75
CA ASN A 60 -38.26 -117.24 38.52
C ASN A 60 -38.80 -115.80 38.65
N ASP A 61 -39.44 -115.48 39.78
CA ASP A 61 -39.90 -114.13 40.09
C ASP A 61 -38.73 -113.15 40.20
N SER A 62 -37.63 -113.57 40.83
CA SER A 62 -36.40 -112.76 40.92
C SER A 62 -35.80 -112.49 39.53
N VAL A 63 -35.74 -113.51 38.66
CA VAL A 63 -35.25 -113.36 37.27
C VAL A 63 -36.16 -112.43 36.47
N SER A 64 -37.48 -112.54 36.63
CA SER A 64 -38.44 -111.65 35.96
C SER A 64 -38.26 -110.20 36.42
N ASN A 65 -38.16 -109.96 37.73
CA ASN A 65 -37.94 -108.63 38.30
C ASN A 65 -36.60 -108.03 37.87
N VAL A 66 -35.53 -108.83 37.82
CA VAL A 66 -34.23 -108.38 37.31
C VAL A 66 -34.31 -108.01 35.83
N LYS A 67 -35.00 -108.82 35.02
CA LYS A 67 -35.19 -108.52 33.59
C LYS A 67 -35.93 -107.21 33.39
N GLU A 68 -37.03 -106.99 34.11
CA GLU A 68 -37.78 -105.74 34.07
C GLU A 68 -36.91 -104.55 34.53
N GLY A 69 -36.13 -104.73 35.60
CA GLY A 69 -35.18 -103.71 36.08
C GLY A 69 -34.10 -103.36 35.04
N VAL A 70 -33.55 -104.36 34.34
CA VAL A 70 -32.56 -104.17 33.27
C VAL A 70 -33.17 -103.46 32.06
N ASP A 71 -34.39 -103.83 31.66
CA ASP A 71 -35.10 -103.17 30.56
C ASP A 71 -35.42 -101.69 30.90
N LYS A 72 -35.80 -101.41 32.14
CA LYS A 72 -35.98 -100.04 32.64
C LYS A 72 -34.67 -99.26 32.63
N LEU A 73 -33.57 -99.83 33.13
CA LEU A 73 -32.23 -99.24 33.08
C LEU A 73 -31.80 -98.92 31.65
N LYS A 74 -32.06 -99.82 30.70
CA LYS A 74 -31.78 -99.62 29.28
C LYS A 74 -32.58 -98.45 28.71
N ASN A 75 -33.86 -98.33 29.07
CA ASN A 75 -34.68 -97.20 28.64
C ASN A 75 -34.23 -95.86 29.25
N ASP A 76 -33.91 -95.85 30.54
CA ASP A 76 -33.40 -94.67 31.24
C ASP A 76 -32.05 -94.22 30.64
N THR A 77 -31.17 -95.17 30.30
CA THR A 77 -29.89 -94.89 29.62
C THR A 77 -30.11 -94.24 28.25
N LYS A 78 -31.07 -94.73 27.45
CA LYS A 78 -31.43 -94.09 26.16
C LYS A 78 -31.97 -92.66 26.35
N GLN A 79 -32.79 -92.42 27.38
CA GLN A 79 -33.28 -91.08 27.68
C GLN A 79 -32.15 -90.14 28.10
N ILE A 80 -31.21 -90.62 28.90
CA ILE A 80 -30.03 -89.86 29.32
C ILE A 80 -29.17 -89.51 28.11
N GLU A 81 -28.90 -90.47 27.22
CA GLU A 81 -28.17 -90.23 25.97
C GLU A 81 -28.85 -89.16 25.10
N GLY A 82 -30.18 -89.22 24.97
CA GLY A 82 -30.97 -88.20 24.27
C GLY A 82 -30.83 -86.81 24.89
N LYS A 83 -30.92 -86.71 26.23
CA LYS A 83 -30.73 -85.44 26.95
C LYS A 83 -29.31 -84.89 26.82
N ILE A 84 -28.29 -85.74 26.88
CA ILE A 84 -26.88 -85.36 26.66
C ILE A 84 -26.69 -84.83 25.24
N SER A 85 -27.30 -85.47 24.23
CA SER A 85 -27.25 -85.00 22.84
C SER A 85 -27.88 -83.61 22.68
N VAL A 86 -29.06 -83.39 23.28
CA VAL A 86 -29.73 -82.07 23.27
C VAL A 86 -28.88 -81.03 24.00
N LEU A 87 -28.34 -81.36 25.17
CA LEU A 87 -27.44 -80.48 25.93
C LEU A 87 -26.20 -80.12 25.12
N GLY A 88 -25.59 -81.09 24.43
CA GLY A 88 -24.44 -80.86 23.55
C GLY A 88 -24.76 -79.91 22.40
N LYS A 89 -25.93 -80.03 21.78
CA LYS A 89 -26.40 -79.09 20.73
C LYS A 89 -26.61 -77.68 21.29
N VAL A 90 -27.27 -77.55 22.44
CA VAL A 90 -27.50 -76.26 23.10
C VAL A 90 -26.17 -75.60 23.49
N MET A 91 -25.25 -76.38 24.07
CA MET A 91 -23.94 -75.90 24.50
C MET A 91 -23.10 -75.45 23.30
N THR A 92 -23.11 -76.21 22.21
CA THR A 92 -22.44 -75.82 20.95
C THR A 92 -23.03 -74.53 20.39
N SER A 93 -24.36 -74.38 20.39
CA SER A 93 -25.01 -73.14 19.92
C SER A 93 -24.65 -71.94 20.80
N LYS A 94 -24.61 -72.11 22.12
CA LYS A 94 -24.23 -71.05 23.07
C LYS A 94 -22.75 -70.68 22.95
N MET A 95 -21.86 -71.66 22.79
CA MET A 95 -20.43 -71.43 22.55
C MET A 95 -20.20 -70.67 21.25
N LYS A 96 -20.86 -71.04 20.15
CA LYS A 96 -20.77 -70.29 18.88
C LYS A 96 -21.29 -68.86 19.01
N ALA A 97 -22.37 -68.64 19.75
CA ALA A 97 -22.88 -67.30 20.00
C ALA A 97 -21.88 -66.47 20.84
N LEU A 98 -21.26 -67.09 21.85
CA LEU A 98 -20.25 -66.45 22.68
C LEU A 98 -19.01 -66.08 21.85
N GLU A 99 -18.49 -67.02 21.07
CA GLU A 99 -17.34 -66.83 20.17
C GLU A 99 -17.61 -65.68 19.19
N ASN A 100 -18.77 -65.67 18.54
CA ASN A 100 -19.14 -64.59 17.63
C ASN A 100 -19.19 -63.24 18.35
N SER A 101 -19.79 -63.18 19.54
CA SER A 101 -19.85 -61.95 20.34
C SER A 101 -18.45 -61.48 20.77
N THR A 102 -17.57 -62.41 21.17
CA THR A 102 -16.18 -62.11 21.52
C THR A 102 -15.39 -61.60 20.32
N ASN A 103 -15.60 -62.19 19.12
CA ASN A 103 -14.96 -61.74 17.88
C ASN A 103 -15.43 -60.33 17.48
N VAL A 104 -16.73 -60.04 17.60
CA VAL A 104 -17.26 -58.69 17.37
C VAL A 104 -16.64 -57.69 18.34
N ILE A 105 -16.60 -58.01 19.65
CA ILE A 105 -15.97 -57.15 20.65
C ILE A 105 -14.49 -56.94 20.31
N GLY A 106 -13.74 -58.00 19.97
CA GLY A 106 -12.32 -57.89 19.61
C GLY A 106 -12.09 -56.99 18.40
N SER A 107 -12.86 -57.18 17.33
CA SER A 107 -12.75 -56.36 16.12
C SER A 107 -13.14 -54.90 16.34
N MET A 108 -14.23 -54.64 17.09
CA MET A 108 -14.69 -53.29 17.42
C MET A 108 -13.72 -52.57 18.36
N THR A 109 -13.20 -53.25 19.38
CA THR A 109 -12.20 -52.69 20.29
C THR A 109 -10.92 -52.33 19.55
N ASN A 110 -10.40 -53.20 18.68
CA ASN A 110 -9.21 -52.91 17.88
C ASN A 110 -9.45 -51.71 16.94
N SER A 111 -10.60 -51.66 16.24
CA SER A 111 -10.92 -50.52 15.38
C SER A 111 -11.10 -49.22 16.16
N SER A 112 -11.70 -49.27 17.35
CA SER A 112 -11.87 -48.12 18.23
C SER A 112 -10.53 -47.61 18.75
N LEU A 113 -9.63 -48.52 19.14
CA LEU A 113 -8.29 -48.19 19.62
C LEU A 113 -7.44 -47.54 18.51
N ASP A 114 -7.47 -48.09 17.29
CA ASP A 114 -6.79 -47.50 16.11
C ASP A 114 -7.32 -46.09 15.80
N LYS A 115 -8.63 -45.87 15.86
CA LYS A 115 -9.24 -44.55 15.65
C LYS A 115 -8.86 -43.56 16.75
N GLN A 116 -8.82 -43.99 18.01
CA GLN A 116 -8.38 -43.16 19.13
C GLN A 116 -6.91 -42.77 19.00
N GLN A 117 -6.05 -43.69 18.57
CA GLN A 117 -4.64 -43.38 18.30
C GLN A 117 -4.50 -42.32 17.20
N LYS A 118 -5.18 -42.50 16.06
CA LYS A 118 -5.16 -41.50 14.97
C LYS A 118 -5.67 -40.13 15.41
N LEU A 119 -6.68 -40.10 16.28
CA LEU A 119 -7.18 -38.85 16.85
C LEU A 119 -6.14 -38.17 17.73
N LEU A 120 -5.47 -38.93 18.60
CA LEU A 120 -4.41 -38.41 19.46
C LEU A 120 -3.22 -37.88 18.64
N ASP A 121 -2.81 -38.61 17.61
CA ASP A 121 -1.75 -38.17 16.70
C ASP A 121 -2.15 -36.87 15.98
N GLY A 122 -3.39 -36.79 15.49
CA GLY A 122 -3.93 -35.58 14.87
C GLY A 122 -4.01 -34.39 15.83
N GLN A 123 -4.40 -34.61 17.09
CA GLN A 123 -4.40 -33.57 18.12
C GLN A 123 -3.00 -33.09 18.47
N SER A 124 -2.01 -33.99 18.52
CA SER A 124 -0.61 -33.64 18.75
C SER A 124 -0.10 -32.72 17.65
N VAL A 125 -0.34 -33.05 16.38
CA VAL A 125 0.05 -32.21 15.24
C VAL A 125 -0.68 -30.85 15.27
N ALA A 126 -1.96 -30.83 15.63
CA ALA A 126 -2.71 -29.58 15.76
C ALA A 126 -2.13 -28.68 16.87
N LEU A 127 -1.69 -29.27 17.99
CA LEU A 127 -1.06 -28.54 19.09
C LEU A 127 0.29 -27.94 18.67
N ASP A 128 1.14 -28.71 17.98
CA ASP A 128 2.42 -28.22 17.45
C ASP A 128 2.23 -27.05 16.49
N ASN A 129 1.23 -27.15 15.61
CA ASN A 129 0.87 -26.07 14.68
C ASN A 129 0.36 -24.82 15.41
N LEU A 130 -0.42 -24.97 16.48
CA LEU A 130 -0.86 -23.84 17.32
C LEU A 130 0.32 -23.16 18.03
N GLN A 131 1.29 -23.92 18.51
CA GLN A 131 2.50 -23.38 19.10
C GLN A 131 3.33 -22.61 18.06
N PHE A 132 3.46 -23.15 16.85
CA PHE A 132 4.11 -22.47 15.73
C PHE A 132 3.40 -21.15 15.38
N LEU A 133 2.07 -21.18 15.23
CA LEU A 133 1.28 -19.97 14.94
C LEU A 133 1.42 -18.92 16.03
N THR A 134 1.42 -19.32 17.29
CA THR A 134 1.60 -18.41 18.44
C THR A 134 2.97 -17.74 18.38
N ARG A 135 4.02 -18.49 18.06
CA ARG A 135 5.37 -17.95 17.88
C ARG A 135 5.43 -16.98 16.70
N PHE A 136 4.89 -17.38 15.55
CA PHE A 136 4.83 -16.54 14.35
C PHE A 136 4.10 -15.22 14.60
N GLN A 137 2.95 -15.26 15.29
CA GLN A 137 2.21 -14.04 15.66
C GLN A 137 3.01 -13.14 16.61
N SER A 138 3.74 -13.71 17.57
CA SER A 138 4.61 -12.95 18.46
C SER A 138 5.75 -12.25 17.72
N GLU A 139 6.42 -12.98 16.81
CA GLU A 139 7.49 -12.44 15.96
C GLU A 139 6.96 -11.32 15.04
N ALA A 140 5.82 -11.52 14.39
CA ALA A 140 5.19 -10.52 13.53
C ALA A 140 4.76 -9.26 14.31
N LEU A 141 4.23 -9.41 15.53
CA LEU A 141 3.90 -8.28 16.40
C LEU A 141 5.15 -7.52 16.84
N GLN A 142 6.23 -8.23 17.15
CA GLN A 142 7.50 -7.60 17.50
C GLN A 142 8.08 -6.82 16.31
N GLU A 143 8.07 -7.40 15.11
CA GLU A 143 8.52 -6.73 13.88
C GLU A 143 7.65 -5.50 13.56
N SER A 144 6.32 -5.62 13.70
CA SER A 144 5.39 -4.50 13.55
C SER A 144 5.71 -3.37 14.54
N ARG A 145 5.97 -3.68 15.82
CA ARG A 145 6.39 -2.68 16.81
C ARG A 145 7.71 -1.99 16.44
N THR A 146 8.69 -2.75 15.94
CA THR A 146 9.97 -2.15 15.50
C THR A 146 9.79 -1.23 14.30
N THR A 147 8.93 -1.60 13.36
CA THR A 147 8.61 -0.79 12.18
C THR A 147 7.88 0.49 12.56
N LEU A 148 6.90 0.40 13.47
CA LEU A 148 6.22 1.56 14.03
C LEU A 148 7.18 2.52 14.73
N LYS A 149 8.13 1.99 15.50
CA LYS A 149 9.16 2.81 16.14
C LYS A 149 10.03 3.55 15.12
N ARG A 150 10.51 2.86 14.08
CA ARG A 150 11.27 3.49 12.98
C ARG A 150 10.46 4.55 12.25
N LEU A 151 9.17 4.32 12.02
CA LEU A 151 8.29 5.29 11.38
C LEU A 151 8.09 6.54 12.26
N ALA A 152 7.95 6.36 13.58
CA ALA A 152 7.85 7.47 14.51
C ALA A 152 9.15 8.30 14.55
N GLU A 153 10.32 7.64 14.60
CA GLU A 153 11.63 8.30 14.54
C GLU A 153 11.79 9.09 13.23
N PHE A 154 11.47 8.47 12.09
CA PHE A 154 11.51 9.14 10.78
C PHE A 154 10.55 10.34 10.71
N SER A 155 9.33 10.20 11.25
CA SER A 155 8.36 11.30 11.29
C SER A 155 8.88 12.48 12.11
N GLN A 156 9.54 12.21 13.24
CA GLN A 156 10.12 13.25 14.07
C GLN A 156 11.26 13.97 13.33
N GLU A 157 12.16 13.22 12.69
CA GLU A 157 13.25 13.78 11.89
C GLU A 157 12.73 14.66 10.74
N GLN A 158 11.70 14.19 10.02
CA GLN A 158 11.05 14.99 8.98
C GLN A 158 10.44 16.29 9.52
N GLN A 159 9.83 16.24 10.71
CA GLN A 159 9.25 17.43 11.33
C GLN A 159 10.32 18.45 11.74
N GLU A 160 11.47 18.01 12.25
CA GLU A 160 12.62 18.87 12.54
C GLU A 160 13.21 19.48 11.26
N VAL A 161 13.37 18.69 10.20
CA VAL A 161 13.86 19.17 8.89
C VAL A 161 12.91 20.21 8.30
N LEU A 162 11.59 19.99 8.37
CA LEU A 162 10.58 20.94 7.90
C LEU A 162 10.62 22.24 8.69
N ALA A 163 10.73 22.16 10.03
CA ALA A 163 10.86 23.34 10.88
C ALA A 163 12.10 24.18 10.50
N LYS A 164 13.25 23.51 10.31
CA LYS A 164 14.49 24.17 9.89
C LYS A 164 14.39 24.79 8.49
N ARG A 165 13.77 24.11 7.54
CA ARG A 165 13.52 24.66 6.20
C ARG A 165 12.61 25.88 6.25
N GLN A 166 11.58 25.85 7.10
CA GLN A 166 10.66 26.97 7.25
C GLN A 166 11.35 28.19 7.86
N GLU A 167 12.23 27.99 8.84
CA GLU A 167 13.07 29.06 9.40
C GLU A 167 14.01 29.67 8.33
N GLN A 168 14.69 28.83 7.54
CA GLN A 168 15.54 29.29 6.44
C GLN A 168 14.76 30.06 5.38
N LEU A 169 13.56 29.58 5.01
CA LEU A 169 12.71 30.23 4.03
C LEU A 169 12.23 31.59 4.54
N GLN A 170 11.88 31.68 5.82
CA GLN A 170 11.50 32.94 6.46
C GLN A 170 12.66 33.94 6.43
N GLN A 171 13.87 33.51 6.77
CA GLN A 171 15.06 34.37 6.72
C GLN A 171 15.35 34.90 5.31
N VAL A 172 15.25 34.03 4.30
CA VAL A 172 15.41 34.43 2.89
C VAL A 172 14.31 35.40 2.46
N HIS A 173 13.06 35.15 2.87
CA HIS A 173 11.94 36.04 2.58
C HIS A 173 12.14 37.43 3.22
N ASP A 174 12.54 37.50 4.49
CA ASP A 174 12.79 38.76 5.19
C ASP A 174 13.94 39.54 4.53
N HIS A 175 15.01 38.85 4.12
CA HIS A 175 16.12 39.46 3.39
C HIS A 175 15.69 39.97 1.99
N LEU A 176 14.85 39.21 1.27
CA LEU A 176 14.28 39.65 0.00
C LEU A 176 13.38 40.87 0.17
N PHE A 177 12.60 40.91 1.25
CA PHE A 177 11.72 42.03 1.57
C PHE A 177 12.53 43.31 1.85
N GLU A 178 13.56 43.23 2.69
CA GLU A 178 14.44 44.38 2.97
C GLU A 178 15.23 44.82 1.73
N ASN A 179 15.70 43.88 0.90
CA ASN A 179 16.32 44.21 -0.39
C ASN A 179 15.34 44.90 -1.34
N SER A 180 14.10 44.43 -1.43
CA SER A 180 13.06 45.07 -2.24
C SER A 180 12.80 46.50 -1.76
N LYS A 181 12.70 46.71 -0.45
CA LYS A 181 12.52 48.04 0.16
C LYS A 181 13.69 48.98 -0.12
N SER A 182 14.93 48.50 0.01
CA SER A 182 16.11 49.32 -0.31
C SER A 182 16.21 49.62 -1.81
N MET A 183 15.84 48.67 -2.69
CA MET A 183 15.78 48.89 -4.13
C MET A 183 14.72 49.93 -4.49
N LEU A 184 13.54 49.88 -3.86
CA LEU A 184 12.49 50.87 -4.04
C LEU A 184 12.95 52.26 -3.62
N ALA A 185 13.59 52.39 -2.45
CA ALA A 185 14.15 53.66 -1.99
C ALA A 185 15.25 54.19 -2.95
N ALA A 186 16.07 53.30 -3.50
CA ALA A 186 17.06 53.67 -4.51
C ALA A 186 16.42 54.14 -5.83
N GLN A 187 15.32 53.52 -6.25
CA GLN A 187 14.55 53.93 -7.42
C GLN A 187 13.89 55.31 -7.22
N GLU A 188 13.27 55.55 -6.06
CA GLU A 188 12.71 56.87 -5.72
C GLU A 188 13.80 57.96 -5.72
N ALA A 189 14.98 57.66 -5.16
CA ALA A 189 16.11 58.58 -5.18
C ALA A 189 16.64 58.83 -6.60
N PHE A 190 16.64 57.80 -7.46
CA PHE A 190 17.04 57.93 -8.86
C PHE A 190 16.04 58.77 -9.65
N GLU A 191 14.74 58.55 -9.45
CA GLU A 191 13.67 59.35 -10.07
C GLU A 191 13.78 60.82 -9.66
N ALA A 192 13.96 61.10 -8.37
CA ALA A 192 14.19 62.46 -7.87
C ALA A 192 15.44 63.10 -8.49
N LYS A 193 16.53 62.34 -8.62
CA LYS A 193 17.75 62.81 -9.28
C LYS A 193 17.52 63.09 -10.76
N GLN A 194 16.81 62.22 -11.46
CA GLN A 194 16.49 62.40 -12.88
C GLN A 194 15.60 63.64 -13.09
N ALA A 195 14.59 63.85 -12.24
CA ALA A 195 13.76 65.05 -12.26
C ALA A 195 14.62 66.31 -12.04
N SER A 196 15.54 66.30 -11.07
CA SER A 196 16.46 67.42 -10.84
C SER A 196 17.42 67.67 -12.03
N MET A 197 17.85 66.60 -12.70
CA MET A 197 18.69 66.67 -13.90
C MET A 197 17.93 67.28 -15.08
N PHE A 198 16.65 66.92 -15.27
CA PHE A 198 15.82 67.54 -16.31
C PHE A 198 15.62 69.03 -16.07
N VAL A 199 15.39 69.45 -14.81
CA VAL A 199 15.31 70.88 -14.46
C VAL A 199 16.65 71.59 -14.71
N ALA A 200 17.78 70.95 -14.40
CA ALA A 200 19.09 71.52 -14.70
C ALA A 200 19.36 71.63 -16.20
N LEU A 201 18.95 70.65 -17.00
CA LEU A 201 19.04 70.68 -18.47
C LEU A 201 18.19 71.80 -19.06
N ASP A 202 16.96 71.97 -18.59
CA ASP A 202 16.08 73.05 -19.07
C ASP A 202 16.70 74.44 -18.78
N LYS A 203 17.25 74.62 -17.57
CA LYS A 203 18.03 75.84 -17.22
C LYS A 203 19.26 76.02 -18.10
N LEU A 204 19.98 74.94 -18.41
CA LEU A 204 21.15 74.99 -19.28
C LEU A 204 20.75 75.37 -20.72
N PHE A 205 19.65 74.82 -21.24
CA PHE A 205 19.12 75.19 -22.56
C PHE A 205 18.67 76.65 -22.60
N ALA A 206 17.96 77.12 -21.57
CA ALA A 206 17.59 78.53 -21.45
C ALA A 206 18.82 79.44 -21.43
N LEU A 207 19.85 79.08 -20.67
CA LEU A 207 21.11 79.84 -20.61
C LEU A 207 21.87 79.79 -21.95
N HIS A 208 21.94 78.62 -22.59
CA HIS A 208 22.58 78.47 -23.89
C HIS A 208 21.88 79.30 -24.97
N ASN A 209 20.55 79.30 -24.98
CA ASN A 209 19.77 80.09 -25.92
C ASN A 209 19.95 81.60 -25.68
N ALA A 210 19.98 82.04 -24.42
CA ALA A 210 20.29 83.42 -24.06
C ALA A 210 21.69 83.83 -24.52
N MET A 211 22.71 83.00 -24.27
CA MET A 211 24.08 83.24 -24.70
C MET A 211 24.22 83.30 -26.23
N LEU A 212 23.52 82.42 -26.94
CA LEU A 212 23.52 82.40 -28.41
C LEU A 212 22.89 83.69 -28.98
N LEU A 213 21.83 84.19 -28.35
CA LEU A 213 21.20 85.45 -28.72
C LEU A 213 22.14 86.64 -28.47
N GLU A 214 22.79 86.71 -27.31
CA GLU A 214 23.78 87.75 -27.00
C GLU A 214 24.96 87.75 -27.99
N SER A 215 25.52 86.58 -28.29
CA SER A 215 26.59 86.43 -29.30
C SER A 215 26.16 86.96 -30.67
N ARG A 216 24.91 86.69 -31.07
CA ARG A 216 24.39 87.10 -32.36
C ARG A 216 24.18 88.62 -32.45
N VAL A 217 23.78 89.26 -31.34
CA VAL A 217 23.69 90.74 -31.23
C VAL A 217 25.08 91.37 -31.36
N ILE A 218 26.08 90.83 -30.67
CA ILE A 218 27.48 91.31 -30.75
C ILE A 218 28.00 91.22 -32.19
N LYS A 219 27.77 90.08 -32.87
CA LYS A 219 28.21 89.91 -34.27
C LYS A 219 27.54 90.92 -35.22
N ALA A 220 26.25 91.17 -35.06
CA ALA A 220 25.54 92.18 -35.84
C ALA A 220 26.15 93.58 -35.61
N PHE A 221 26.38 93.94 -34.35
CA PHE A 221 27.00 95.23 -33.99
C PHE A 221 28.33 95.47 -34.73
N PHE A 222 29.25 94.50 -34.74
CA PHE A 222 30.52 94.62 -35.45
C PHE A 222 30.36 94.80 -36.97
N ILE A 223 29.43 94.08 -37.61
CA ILE A 223 29.18 94.18 -39.06
C ILE A 223 28.66 95.59 -39.42
N TYR A 224 27.68 96.10 -38.68
CA TYR A 224 27.15 97.44 -38.93
C TYR A 224 28.15 98.54 -38.60
N PHE A 225 28.94 98.38 -37.54
CA PHE A 225 30.04 99.30 -37.21
C PHE A 225 31.04 99.38 -38.37
N LEU A 226 31.49 98.24 -38.91
CA LEU A 226 32.39 98.22 -40.07
C LEU A 226 31.74 98.85 -41.32
N SER A 227 30.43 98.62 -41.50
CA SER A 227 29.68 99.21 -42.61
C SER A 227 29.62 100.74 -42.55
N ILE A 228 29.57 101.34 -41.35
CA ILE A 228 29.67 102.80 -41.17
C ILE A 228 31.02 103.32 -41.69
N PHE A 229 32.13 102.62 -41.38
CA PHE A 229 33.46 102.98 -41.88
C PHE A 229 33.56 102.87 -43.41
N VAL A 230 33.01 101.80 -43.99
CA VAL A 230 33.00 101.61 -45.44
C VAL A 230 32.19 102.73 -46.12
N ILE A 231 30.99 103.04 -45.62
CA ILE A 231 30.17 104.15 -46.11
C ILE A 231 30.91 105.48 -45.95
N TYR A 232 31.58 105.70 -44.81
CA TYR A 232 32.39 106.90 -44.58
C TYR A 232 33.49 107.05 -45.64
N MET A 233 34.23 105.97 -45.92
CA MET A 233 35.29 105.97 -46.92
C MET A 233 34.76 106.26 -48.33
N PHE A 234 33.70 105.57 -48.77
CA PHE A 234 33.10 105.81 -50.10
C PHE A 234 32.46 107.19 -50.25
N THR A 235 32.04 107.79 -49.15
CA THR A 235 31.38 109.11 -49.15
C THR A 235 32.34 110.24 -48.78
N SER A 236 33.64 109.97 -48.61
CA SER A 236 34.67 110.96 -48.24
C SER A 236 35.00 111.92 -49.40
N THR A 237 34.84 111.46 -50.64
CA THR A 237 35.03 112.26 -51.85
C THR A 237 33.97 113.37 -51.96
N LYS A 238 34.38 114.58 -52.37
CA LYS A 238 33.48 115.75 -52.54
C LYS A 238 32.24 115.46 -53.40
N GLN A 239 32.32 114.46 -54.29
CA GLN A 239 31.30 114.04 -55.24
C GLN A 239 30.04 113.40 -54.61
N THR A 240 30.13 112.83 -53.39
CA THR A 240 29.05 111.99 -52.80
C THR A 240 28.53 112.51 -51.45
N TYR A 241 29.04 113.64 -50.98
CA TYR A 241 28.85 114.14 -49.61
C TYR A 241 27.37 114.32 -49.19
N THR A 242 26.51 114.79 -50.10
CA THR A 242 25.09 115.10 -49.81
C THR A 242 24.26 113.86 -49.44
N ILE A 243 24.70 112.66 -49.84
CA ILE A 243 23.95 111.40 -49.62
C ILE A 243 24.31 110.75 -48.27
N ARG A 244 25.43 111.14 -47.66
CA ARG A 244 25.94 110.58 -46.40
C ARG A 244 24.91 110.47 -45.26
N PRO A 245 24.17 111.54 -44.87
CA PRO A 245 23.22 111.44 -43.76
C PRO A 245 22.08 110.47 -44.08
N LYS A 246 21.62 110.41 -45.34
CA LYS A 246 20.55 109.49 -45.75
C LYS A 246 20.98 108.03 -45.66
N LEU A 247 22.20 107.70 -46.06
CA LEU A 247 22.75 106.35 -45.94
C LEU A 247 22.90 105.92 -44.47
N TYR A 248 23.34 106.82 -43.58
CA TYR A 248 23.44 106.52 -42.15
C TYR A 248 22.07 106.35 -41.48
N THR A 249 21.08 107.19 -41.81
CA THR A 249 19.71 107.01 -41.31
C THR A 249 19.14 105.66 -41.77
N GLY A 250 19.35 105.28 -43.03
CA GLY A 250 18.95 103.97 -43.55
C GLY A 250 19.64 102.81 -42.82
N LEU A 251 20.95 102.91 -42.57
CA LEU A 251 21.71 101.89 -41.85
C LEU A 251 21.20 101.70 -40.41
N CYS A 252 20.92 102.79 -39.69
CA CYS A 252 20.35 102.74 -38.34
C CYS A 252 18.97 102.05 -38.31
N ILE A 253 18.11 102.33 -39.30
CA ILE A 253 16.81 101.65 -39.42
C ILE A 253 17.00 100.16 -39.67
N THR A 254 17.92 99.77 -40.55
CA THR A 254 18.19 98.34 -40.82
C THR A 254 18.74 97.59 -39.61
N LEU A 255 19.62 98.22 -38.83
CA LEU A 255 20.12 97.67 -37.57
C LEU A 255 18.98 97.48 -36.56
N ALA A 256 18.11 98.48 -36.40
CA ALA A 256 16.96 98.39 -35.49
C ALA A 256 16.00 97.27 -35.89
N LEU A 257 15.71 97.13 -37.19
CA LEU A 257 14.89 96.03 -37.71
C LEU A 257 15.55 94.67 -37.48
N GLU A 258 16.85 94.54 -37.68
CA GLU A 258 17.55 93.28 -37.43
C GLU A 258 17.55 92.89 -35.94
N VAL A 259 17.76 93.85 -35.04
CA VAL A 259 17.69 93.63 -33.57
C VAL A 259 16.26 93.28 -33.14
N ALA A 260 15.23 93.89 -33.75
CA ALA A 260 13.85 93.54 -33.48
C ALA A 260 13.51 92.12 -33.97
N SER A 261 13.91 91.75 -35.20
CA SER A 261 13.72 90.39 -35.73
C SER A 261 14.44 89.34 -34.88
N LEU A 262 15.60 89.68 -34.29
CA LEU A 262 16.33 88.84 -33.34
C LEU A 262 15.56 88.52 -32.06
N ARG A 263 14.73 89.45 -31.59
CA ARG A 263 14.04 89.34 -30.29
C ARG A 263 12.63 88.76 -30.40
N PHE A 264 11.95 88.99 -31.52
CA PHE A 264 10.54 88.62 -31.70
C PHE A 264 10.31 87.40 -32.60
N VAL A 265 11.26 87.05 -33.48
CA VAL A 265 11.11 85.87 -34.36
C VAL A 265 11.86 84.70 -33.77
N ASN A 266 11.11 83.74 -33.23
CA ASN A 266 11.66 82.58 -32.54
C ASN A 266 12.16 81.49 -33.52
N ASP A 267 11.60 81.46 -34.74
CA ASP A 267 11.99 80.49 -35.77
C ASP A 267 13.27 80.92 -36.48
N ALA A 268 14.30 80.08 -36.40
CA ALA A 268 15.63 80.34 -36.93
C ALA A 268 15.65 80.51 -38.45
N GLU A 269 14.83 79.77 -39.18
CA GLU A 269 14.80 79.81 -40.66
C GLU A 269 14.11 81.08 -41.16
N HIS A 270 12.92 81.37 -40.64
CA HIS A 270 12.20 82.61 -40.93
C HIS A 270 13.03 83.84 -40.52
N ARG A 271 13.69 83.79 -39.36
CA ARG A 271 14.56 84.85 -38.89
C ARG A 271 15.74 85.09 -39.84
N ALA A 272 16.41 84.03 -40.30
CA ALA A 272 17.52 84.15 -41.24
C ALA A 272 17.06 84.70 -42.60
N TRP A 273 15.91 84.25 -43.08
CA TRP A 273 15.30 84.72 -44.32
C TRP A 273 14.96 86.22 -44.27
N ILE A 274 14.27 86.67 -43.20
CA ILE A 274 13.91 88.08 -43.00
C ILE A 274 15.15 88.97 -42.95
N ILE A 275 16.18 88.57 -42.18
CA ILE A 275 17.41 89.35 -42.05
C ILE A 275 18.15 89.48 -43.38
N ASN A 276 18.22 88.39 -44.15
CA ASN A 276 18.89 88.43 -45.45
C ASN A 276 18.14 89.32 -46.45
N LEU A 277 16.81 89.27 -46.42
CA LEU A 277 15.96 90.12 -47.26
C LEU A 277 16.11 91.61 -46.93
N VAL A 278 16.08 91.97 -45.63
CA VAL A 278 16.29 93.37 -45.17
C VAL A 278 17.68 93.88 -45.58
N ARG A 279 18.73 93.07 -45.40
CA ARG A 279 20.10 93.44 -45.80
C ARG A 279 20.24 93.61 -47.30
N SER A 280 19.66 92.70 -48.10
CA SER A 280 19.70 92.77 -49.56
C SER A 280 18.97 94.01 -50.08
N LEU A 281 17.78 94.32 -49.56
CA LEU A 281 17.04 95.52 -49.95
C LEU A 281 17.83 96.79 -49.65
N PHE A 282 18.44 96.88 -48.47
CA PHE A 282 19.28 98.02 -48.12
C PHE A 282 20.50 98.13 -49.04
N ALA A 283 21.19 97.03 -49.33
CA ALA A 283 22.34 97.03 -50.22
C ALA A 283 21.98 97.54 -51.62
N VAL A 284 20.86 97.08 -52.19
CA VAL A 284 20.37 97.52 -53.50
C VAL A 284 20.04 99.01 -53.50
N VAL A 285 19.32 99.49 -52.48
CA VAL A 285 18.97 100.92 -52.34
C VAL A 285 20.21 101.78 -52.17
N ALA A 286 21.16 101.37 -51.33
CA ALA A 286 22.41 102.08 -51.10
C ALA A 286 23.27 102.14 -52.36
N SER A 287 23.43 101.03 -53.09
CA SER A 287 24.15 100.99 -54.36
C SER A 287 23.49 101.88 -55.42
N ALA A 288 22.16 101.84 -55.55
CA ALA A 288 21.43 102.71 -56.47
C ALA A 288 21.60 104.20 -56.12
N GLN A 289 21.57 104.56 -54.83
CA GLN A 289 21.81 105.93 -54.37
C GLN A 289 23.23 106.41 -54.64
N LEU A 290 24.25 105.57 -54.39
CA LEU A 290 25.65 105.89 -54.69
C LEU A 290 25.88 106.04 -56.20
N LEU A 291 25.29 105.15 -57.02
CA LEU A 291 25.41 105.18 -58.47
C LEU A 291 24.71 106.42 -59.05
N HIS A 292 23.51 106.75 -58.56
CA HIS A 292 22.83 107.99 -58.92
C HIS A 292 23.68 109.22 -58.58
N ALA A 293 24.29 109.28 -57.39
CA ALA A 293 25.21 110.36 -57.02
C ALA A 293 26.37 110.51 -58.01
N ALA A 294 27.02 109.39 -58.36
CA ALA A 294 28.16 109.39 -59.25
C ALA A 294 27.78 109.87 -60.66
N PHE A 295 26.63 109.45 -61.18
CA PHE A 295 26.13 109.91 -62.49
C PHE A 295 25.73 111.38 -62.50
N THR A 296 24.97 111.85 -61.51
CA THR A 296 24.58 113.26 -61.43
C THR A 296 25.80 114.18 -61.33
N TYR A 297 26.88 113.75 -60.66
CA TYR A 297 28.10 114.57 -60.56
C TYR A 297 28.94 114.60 -61.85
N ARG A 298 28.97 113.50 -62.61
CA ARG A 298 29.57 113.48 -63.96
C ARG A 298 28.88 114.48 -64.89
N ASP A 299 27.58 114.67 -64.71
CA ASP A 299 26.80 115.68 -65.45
C ASP A 299 27.19 117.11 -65.03
N TYR A 300 27.40 117.36 -63.73
CA TYR A 300 27.91 118.66 -63.25
C TYR A 300 29.31 119.02 -63.77
N GLU A 301 30.19 118.03 -63.97
CA GLU A 301 31.53 118.26 -64.53
C GLU A 301 31.46 118.63 -66.02
N MET A 302 30.55 117.98 -66.77
CA MET A 302 30.25 118.33 -68.15
C MET A 302 29.64 119.74 -68.26
N LEU A 303 28.67 120.05 -67.39
CA LEU A 303 28.04 121.38 -67.31
C LEU A 303 29.05 122.48 -66.96
N ASN A 304 29.95 122.22 -66.02
CA ASN A 304 31.00 123.18 -65.65
C ASN A 304 32.00 123.40 -66.79
N HIS A 305 32.35 122.34 -67.54
CA HIS A 305 33.20 122.47 -68.72
C HIS A 305 32.52 123.27 -69.84
N GLU A 306 31.23 123.04 -70.07
CA GLU A 306 30.41 123.79 -71.03
C GLU A 306 30.29 125.27 -70.65
N ILE A 307 30.09 125.57 -69.35
CA ILE A 307 30.10 126.95 -68.83
C ILE A 307 31.47 127.61 -69.02
N LEU A 308 32.57 126.90 -68.78
CA LEU A 308 33.93 127.41 -68.99
C LEU A 308 34.23 127.66 -70.47
N LEU A 309 33.84 126.76 -71.37
CA LEU A 309 33.92 126.96 -72.82
C LEU A 309 33.10 128.18 -73.24
N GLY A 310 31.87 128.32 -72.75
CA GLY A 310 31.03 129.49 -73.00
C GLY A 310 31.65 130.79 -72.49
N LEU A 311 32.33 130.76 -71.34
CA LEU A 311 33.07 131.92 -70.78
C LEU A 311 34.32 132.26 -71.60
N VAL A 312 35.10 131.27 -72.02
CA VAL A 312 36.29 131.46 -72.86
C VAL A 312 35.89 132.04 -74.21
N ASP A 313 34.83 131.52 -74.82
CA ASP A 313 34.32 132.02 -76.10
C ASP A 313 33.80 133.46 -75.96
N LYS A 314 33.14 133.78 -74.83
CA LYS A 314 32.71 135.15 -74.52
C LYS A 314 33.88 136.11 -74.29
N VAL A 315 34.97 135.66 -73.66
CA VAL A 315 36.19 136.46 -73.44
C VAL A 315 36.97 136.66 -74.74
N ASN A 316 37.12 135.64 -75.57
CA ASN A 316 37.77 135.76 -76.89
C ASN A 316 36.99 136.72 -77.80
N ASN A 317 35.66 136.69 -77.79
CA ASN A 317 34.84 137.66 -78.51
C ASN A 317 34.97 139.10 -77.99
N MET A 318 35.34 139.30 -76.72
CA MET A 318 35.63 140.63 -76.17
C MET A 318 37.05 141.13 -76.47
N HIS A 319 38.01 140.23 -76.72
CA HIS A 319 39.41 140.58 -77.03
C HIS A 319 39.69 140.77 -78.53
N SER A 320 38.75 140.38 -79.41
CA SER A 320 38.78 140.55 -80.87
C SER A 320 38.03 141.81 -81.36
N LYS A 321 37.70 142.74 -80.45
CA LYS A 321 37.08 144.04 -80.72
C LYS A 321 37.88 145.15 -80.06
#